data_AF-A0A1F9RVA9-F1
#
_entry.id   AF-A0A1F9RVA9-F1
#
_cell.length_a   1.000
_cell.length_b   1.000
_cell.length_c   1.000
_cell.angle_alpha   90.00
_cell.angle_beta   90.00
_cell.angle_gamma   90.00
#
_symmetry.space_group_name_H-M   'P 1'
#
loop_
_entity.id
_entity.type
_entity.pdbx_description
1 polymer ?
#
loop_
_entity_poly.entity_id
_entity_poly.type
_entity_poly.pdbx_seq_one_letter_code
_entity_poly.pdbx_strand_id
1 'polypeptide(L)'
;MSDCKICGCSGWFFFITSDGLCRHCAHLTSIDIEARSRAARDSAKAAEQTLNPQSKIVHLDLALSNLETLADYEKRGIPSPGGSAEESLRKARSERDRLVLRTARQELVGLMRRVRAEEEAEAKVALYTGFLRKLQEYEASLADPKPIASLKKKVEGGVVRIRLNALVAKARRCEASADMVAARRLYGEALAYLKMKGADDPAATGYRAKIESCLQELP
;
A
#
# COMPACT_ATOMS: atom_id res chain seq x y z
N MET A 1 -12.99 -44.42 -11.87
CA MET A 1 -13.69 -43.62 -12.90
C MET A 1 -13.13 -42.21 -12.84
N SER A 2 -12.87 -41.60 -13.98
CA SER A 2 -12.37 -40.23 -14.04
C SER A 2 -13.54 -39.26 -14.00
N ASP A 3 -13.55 -38.38 -13.01
CA ASP A 3 -14.59 -37.37 -12.83
C ASP A 3 -14.20 -36.08 -13.54
N CYS A 4 -15.18 -35.29 -13.98
CA CYS A 4 -14.90 -33.97 -14.56
C CYS A 4 -14.25 -33.04 -13.52
N LYS A 5 -13.08 -32.48 -13.83
CA LYS A 5 -12.32 -31.57 -12.94
C LYS A 5 -13.03 -30.25 -12.57
N ILE A 6 -14.14 -29.94 -13.22
CA ILE A 6 -14.92 -28.71 -12.98
C ILE A 6 -16.24 -29.02 -12.27
N CYS A 7 -17.09 -29.88 -12.83
CA CYS A 7 -18.42 -30.13 -12.28
C CYS A 7 -18.53 -31.41 -11.42
N GLY A 8 -17.49 -32.24 -11.37
CA GLY A 8 -17.49 -33.50 -10.62
C GLY A 8 -18.40 -34.59 -11.21
N CYS A 9 -19.07 -34.35 -12.34
CA CYS A 9 -19.92 -35.36 -12.97
C CYS A 9 -19.10 -36.58 -13.37
N SER A 10 -19.66 -37.76 -13.07
CA SER A 10 -19.08 -39.07 -13.30
C SER A 10 -20.18 -40.04 -13.79
N GLY A 11 -19.83 -41.09 -14.50
CA GLY A 11 -20.79 -42.08 -14.99
C GLY A 11 -20.23 -42.98 -16.09
N TRP A 12 -20.86 -44.14 -16.30
CA TRP A 12 -20.36 -45.16 -17.23
C TRP A 12 -20.43 -44.74 -18.71
N PHE A 13 -21.38 -43.87 -19.06
CA PHE A 13 -21.54 -43.30 -20.42
C PHE A 13 -20.92 -41.90 -20.57
N PHE A 14 -20.10 -41.48 -19.61
CA PHE A 14 -19.58 -40.12 -19.54
C PHE A 14 -18.18 -40.05 -20.15
N PHE A 15 -18.09 -39.46 -21.35
CA PHE A 15 -16.81 -39.21 -22.02
C PHE A 15 -16.16 -37.94 -21.45
N ILE A 16 -14.92 -38.07 -21.00
CA ILE A 16 -14.05 -36.95 -20.61
C ILE A 16 -13.01 -36.67 -21.70
N THR A 17 -12.63 -35.41 -21.86
CA THR A 17 -11.53 -34.99 -22.73
C THR A 17 -10.17 -35.38 -22.13
N SER A 18 -9.09 -35.23 -22.92
CA SER A 18 -7.71 -35.38 -22.45
C SER A 18 -7.37 -34.49 -21.26
N ASP A 19 -8.04 -33.33 -21.15
CA ASP A 19 -7.87 -32.39 -20.05
C ASP A 19 -8.69 -32.77 -18.81
N GLY A 20 -9.48 -33.85 -18.86
CA GLY A 20 -10.34 -34.33 -17.77
C GLY A 20 -11.64 -33.53 -17.61
N LEU A 21 -12.19 -33.01 -18.71
CA LEU A 21 -13.44 -32.24 -18.73
C LEU A 21 -14.55 -33.01 -19.44
N CYS A 22 -15.78 -32.89 -18.97
CA CYS A 22 -16.94 -33.35 -19.74
C CYS A 22 -17.17 -32.43 -20.95
N ARG A 23 -17.90 -32.90 -21.98
CA ARG A 23 -18.12 -32.13 -23.21
C ARG A 23 -18.71 -30.73 -22.98
N HIS A 24 -19.62 -30.59 -22.01
CA HIS A 24 -20.22 -29.30 -21.67
C HIS A 24 -19.19 -28.34 -21.02
N CYS A 25 -18.48 -28.83 -19.99
CA CYS A 25 -17.43 -28.04 -19.33
C CYS A 25 -16.28 -27.71 -20.28
N ALA A 26 -15.88 -28.64 -21.17
CA ALA A 26 -14.79 -28.41 -22.11
C ALA A 26 -15.05 -27.19 -23.01
N HIS A 27 -16.27 -27.04 -23.53
CA HIS A 27 -16.62 -25.90 -24.36
C HIS A 27 -16.62 -24.58 -23.57
N LEU A 28 -17.26 -24.55 -22.41
CA LEU A 28 -17.33 -23.33 -21.59
C LEU A 28 -15.97 -22.93 -21.04
N THR A 29 -15.18 -23.89 -20.56
CA THR A 29 -13.84 -23.66 -20.02
C THR A 29 -12.88 -23.20 -21.10
N SER A 30 -12.92 -23.76 -22.32
CA SER A 30 -12.06 -23.28 -23.41
C SER A 30 -12.35 -21.83 -23.80
N ILE A 31 -13.62 -21.43 -23.88
CA ILE A 31 -14.02 -20.04 -24.15
C ILE A 31 -13.53 -19.09 -23.04
N ASP A 32 -13.75 -19.44 -21.77
CA ASP A 32 -13.31 -18.58 -20.65
C ASP A 32 -11.78 -18.47 -20.62
N ILE A 33 -11.05 -19.59 -20.74
CA ILE A 33 -9.59 -19.61 -20.77
C ILE A 33 -9.05 -18.70 -21.90
N GLU A 34 -9.61 -18.77 -23.09
CA GLU A 34 -9.18 -17.91 -24.21
C GLU A 34 -9.47 -16.43 -23.93
N ALA A 35 -10.67 -16.12 -23.42
CA ALA A 35 -11.06 -14.76 -23.07
C ALA A 35 -10.15 -14.17 -21.98
N ARG A 36 -9.85 -14.95 -20.93
CA ARG A 36 -8.94 -14.56 -19.83
C ARG A 36 -7.51 -14.36 -20.33
N SER A 37 -7.00 -15.28 -21.17
CA SER A 37 -5.66 -15.17 -21.76
C SER A 37 -5.52 -13.92 -22.64
N ARG A 38 -6.55 -13.60 -23.42
CA ARG A 38 -6.59 -12.38 -24.21
C ARG A 38 -6.63 -11.13 -23.33
N ALA A 39 -7.54 -11.09 -22.35
CA ALA A 39 -7.69 -9.96 -21.43
C ALA A 39 -6.41 -9.70 -20.62
N ALA A 40 -5.72 -10.74 -20.17
CA ALA A 40 -4.44 -10.63 -19.47
C ALA A 40 -3.37 -9.97 -20.36
N ARG A 41 -3.24 -10.42 -21.62
CA ARG A 41 -2.28 -9.88 -22.59
C ARG A 41 -2.60 -8.43 -22.97
N ASP A 42 -3.86 -8.14 -23.24
CA ASP A 42 -4.30 -6.79 -23.61
C ASP A 42 -4.07 -5.80 -22.46
N SER A 43 -4.33 -6.24 -21.23
CA SER A 43 -4.06 -5.44 -20.02
C SER A 43 -2.57 -5.21 -19.80
N ALA A 44 -1.73 -6.23 -19.96
CA ALA A 44 -0.28 -6.09 -19.89
C ALA A 44 0.24 -5.10 -20.94
N LYS A 45 -0.25 -5.20 -22.19
CA LYS A 45 0.10 -4.27 -23.27
C LYS A 45 -0.34 -2.83 -22.95
N ALA A 46 -1.54 -2.64 -22.40
CA ALA A 46 -2.00 -1.32 -21.98
C ALA A 46 -1.13 -0.74 -20.85
N ALA A 47 -0.67 -1.58 -19.92
CA ALA A 47 0.27 -1.19 -18.86
C ALA A 47 1.62 -0.72 -19.44
N GLU A 48 2.11 -1.32 -20.53
CA GLU A 48 3.35 -0.91 -21.20
C GLU A 48 3.21 0.43 -21.92
N GLN A 49 2.03 0.70 -22.50
CA GLN A 49 1.78 1.88 -23.33
C GLN A 49 1.49 3.15 -22.53
N THR A 50 0.99 3.02 -21.31
CA THR A 50 0.67 4.19 -20.48
C THR A 50 1.88 4.74 -19.74
N LEU A 51 2.04 6.07 -19.77
CA LEU A 51 3.05 6.78 -18.97
C LEU A 51 2.56 7.09 -17.55
N ASN A 52 1.25 6.98 -17.28
CA ASN A 52 0.68 7.27 -15.99
C ASN A 52 0.88 6.07 -15.04
N PRO A 53 1.61 6.21 -13.91
CA PRO A 53 1.87 5.09 -13.02
C PRO A 53 0.61 4.48 -12.40
N GLN A 54 -0.42 5.27 -12.10
CA GLN A 54 -1.68 4.76 -11.55
C GLN A 54 -2.44 3.94 -12.58
N SER A 55 -2.55 4.44 -13.81
CA SER A 55 -3.14 3.66 -14.92
C SER A 55 -2.37 2.37 -15.16
N LYS A 56 -1.02 2.42 -15.08
CA LYS A 56 -0.19 1.22 -15.22
C LYS A 56 -0.47 0.19 -14.12
N ILE A 57 -0.62 0.62 -12.86
CA ILE A 57 -1.00 -0.26 -11.74
C ILE A 57 -2.38 -0.89 -12.00
N VAL A 58 -3.38 -0.10 -12.40
CA VAL A 58 -4.74 -0.61 -12.69
C VAL A 58 -4.73 -1.67 -13.79
N HIS A 59 -3.98 -1.45 -14.86
CA HIS A 59 -3.84 -2.43 -15.93
C HIS A 59 -3.12 -3.71 -15.47
N LEU A 60 -2.08 -3.59 -14.64
CA LEU A 60 -1.42 -4.75 -14.04
C LEU A 60 -2.35 -5.51 -13.08
N ASP A 61 -3.17 -4.82 -12.29
CA ASP A 61 -4.15 -5.45 -11.40
C ASP A 61 -5.20 -6.25 -12.20
N LEU A 62 -5.66 -5.72 -13.34
CA LEU A 62 -6.55 -6.45 -14.24
C LEU A 62 -5.86 -7.66 -14.89
N ALA A 63 -4.58 -7.53 -15.28
CA ALA A 63 -3.82 -8.65 -15.81
C ALA A 63 -3.66 -9.76 -14.76
N LEU A 64 -3.32 -9.38 -13.51
CA LEU A 64 -3.19 -10.30 -12.37
C LEU A 64 -4.49 -11.07 -12.12
N SER A 65 -5.63 -10.38 -12.07
CA SER A 65 -6.93 -11.04 -11.83
C SER A 65 -7.24 -12.13 -12.86
N ASN A 66 -6.94 -11.87 -14.15
CA ASN A 66 -7.14 -12.88 -15.19
C ASN A 66 -6.12 -14.03 -15.09
N LEU A 67 -4.86 -13.72 -14.77
CA LEU A 67 -3.80 -14.73 -14.57
C LEU A 67 -4.06 -15.61 -13.34
N GLU A 68 -4.67 -15.09 -12.28
CA GLU A 68 -5.06 -15.86 -11.09
C GLU A 68 -6.09 -16.93 -11.44
N THR A 69 -7.12 -16.57 -12.22
CA THR A 69 -8.12 -17.54 -12.70
C THR A 69 -7.49 -18.60 -13.61
N LEU A 70 -6.58 -18.21 -14.51
CA LEU A 70 -5.84 -19.15 -15.35
C LEU A 70 -4.95 -20.10 -14.54
N ALA A 71 -4.24 -19.59 -13.54
CA ALA A 71 -3.44 -20.41 -12.63
C ALA A 71 -4.31 -21.39 -11.83
N ASP A 72 -5.55 -21.02 -11.49
CA ASP A 72 -6.49 -21.94 -10.84
C ASP A 72 -6.98 -23.07 -11.75
N TYR A 73 -7.08 -22.84 -13.07
CA TYR A 73 -7.28 -23.91 -14.05
C TYR A 73 -6.05 -24.84 -14.11
N GLU A 74 -4.84 -24.29 -14.12
CA GLU A 74 -3.60 -25.08 -14.13
C GLU A 74 -3.48 -25.98 -12.91
N LYS A 75 -3.84 -25.49 -11.72
CA LYS A 75 -3.88 -26.30 -10.48
C LYS A 75 -4.83 -27.49 -10.58
N ARG A 76 -5.87 -27.41 -11.41
CA ARG A 76 -6.80 -28.52 -11.71
C ARG A 76 -6.27 -29.42 -12.82
N GLY A 77 -5.09 -29.15 -13.37
CA GLY A 77 -4.50 -29.86 -14.49
C GLY A 77 -5.17 -29.56 -15.81
N ILE A 78 -5.71 -28.35 -15.99
CA ILE A 78 -6.24 -27.84 -17.26
C ILE A 78 -5.23 -26.81 -17.78
N PRO A 79 -4.63 -27.02 -18.96
CA PRO A 79 -3.54 -26.18 -19.43
C PRO A 79 -4.02 -24.78 -19.82
N SER A 80 -3.19 -23.77 -19.54
CA SER A 80 -3.41 -22.40 -20.05
C SER A 80 -2.69 -22.18 -21.40
N PRO A 81 -3.25 -21.35 -22.30
CA PRO A 81 -2.58 -20.96 -23.54
C PRO A 81 -1.36 -20.08 -23.26
N GLY A 82 -0.27 -20.33 -23.98
CA GLY A 82 0.91 -19.46 -23.95
C GLY A 82 1.94 -19.78 -22.84
N GLY A 83 1.85 -20.95 -22.21
CA GLY A 83 2.78 -21.39 -21.18
C GLY A 83 2.16 -21.33 -19.77
N SER A 84 3.00 -21.37 -18.73
CA SER A 84 2.53 -21.36 -17.35
C SER A 84 1.92 -20.01 -16.95
N ALA A 85 0.62 -20.02 -16.65
CA ALA A 85 -0.08 -18.91 -16.05
C ALA A 85 0.47 -18.58 -14.66
N GLU A 86 0.86 -19.58 -13.88
CA GLU A 86 1.48 -19.36 -12.57
C GLU A 86 2.82 -18.60 -12.67
N GLU A 87 3.67 -18.93 -13.64
CA GLU A 87 4.92 -18.19 -13.87
C GLU A 87 4.65 -16.75 -14.32
N SER A 88 3.69 -16.57 -15.23
CA SER A 88 3.25 -15.26 -15.69
C SER A 88 2.68 -14.41 -14.56
N LEU A 89 1.88 -15.02 -13.67
CA LEU A 89 1.32 -14.39 -12.48
C LEU A 89 2.43 -13.90 -11.54
N ARG A 90 3.44 -14.74 -11.26
CA ARG A 90 4.59 -14.34 -10.42
C ARG A 90 5.35 -13.15 -11.00
N LYS A 91 5.60 -13.16 -12.31
CA LYS A 91 6.29 -12.05 -13.02
C LYS A 91 5.48 -10.76 -12.94
N ALA A 92 4.21 -10.80 -13.32
CA ALA A 92 3.31 -9.64 -13.29
C ALA A 92 3.19 -9.06 -11.87
N ARG A 93 3.10 -9.94 -10.84
CA ARG A 93 2.97 -9.49 -9.45
C ARG A 93 4.23 -8.80 -8.97
N SER A 94 5.40 -9.34 -9.31
CA SER A 94 6.69 -8.71 -9.00
C SER A 94 6.85 -7.34 -9.67
N GLU A 95 6.45 -7.22 -10.95
CA GLU A 95 6.48 -5.94 -11.65
C GLU A 95 5.55 -4.91 -11.00
N ARG A 96 4.31 -5.31 -10.72
CA ARG A 96 3.29 -4.49 -10.09
C ARG A 96 3.75 -3.98 -8.73
N ASP A 97 4.27 -4.85 -7.88
CA ASP A 97 4.74 -4.47 -6.55
C ASP A 97 5.92 -3.48 -6.63
N ARG A 98 6.87 -3.70 -7.55
CA ARG A 98 7.97 -2.76 -7.78
C ARG A 98 7.48 -1.38 -8.25
N LEU A 99 6.47 -1.36 -9.10
CA LEU A 99 5.87 -0.11 -9.59
C LEU A 99 5.19 0.65 -8.46
N VAL A 100 4.35 -0.02 -7.66
CA VAL A 100 3.68 0.59 -6.49
C VAL A 100 4.70 1.20 -5.53
N LEU A 101 5.78 0.47 -5.20
CA LEU A 101 6.84 0.99 -4.33
C LEU A 101 7.56 2.21 -4.92
N ARG A 102 7.83 2.20 -6.23
CA ARG A 102 8.44 3.34 -6.92
C ARG A 102 7.52 4.56 -6.89
N THR A 103 6.25 4.37 -7.20
CA THR A 103 5.22 5.41 -7.18
C THR A 103 5.08 6.01 -5.78
N ALA A 104 4.96 5.17 -4.74
CA ALA A 104 4.88 5.62 -3.35
C ALA A 104 6.08 6.48 -2.94
N ARG A 105 7.30 6.11 -3.36
CA ARG A 105 8.52 6.90 -3.08
C ARG A 105 8.50 8.25 -3.81
N GLN A 106 8.08 8.28 -5.07
CA GLN A 106 7.97 9.52 -5.85
C GLN A 106 6.90 10.46 -5.26
N GLU A 107 5.73 9.92 -4.90
CA GLU A 107 4.68 10.67 -4.23
C GLU A 107 5.14 11.23 -2.88
N LEU A 108 5.93 10.46 -2.10
CA LEU A 108 6.53 10.95 -0.87
C LEU A 108 7.46 12.15 -1.13
N VAL A 109 8.29 12.11 -2.18
CA VAL A 109 9.14 13.27 -2.54
C VAL A 109 8.28 14.50 -2.86
N GLY A 110 7.21 14.33 -3.63
CA GLY A 110 6.26 15.41 -3.93
C GLY A 110 5.57 15.95 -2.67
N LEU A 111 5.13 15.06 -1.78
CA LEU A 111 4.55 15.41 -0.49
C LEU A 111 5.51 16.24 0.37
N MET A 112 6.77 15.81 0.49
CA MET A 112 7.78 16.52 1.27
C MET A 112 8.00 17.96 0.77
N ARG A 113 7.90 18.19 -0.54
CA ARG A 113 7.98 19.55 -1.12
C ARG A 113 6.77 20.39 -0.71
N ARG A 114 5.56 19.85 -0.80
CA ARG A 114 4.31 20.52 -0.39
C ARG A 114 4.31 20.85 1.09
N VAL A 115 4.71 19.90 1.94
CA VAL A 115 4.82 20.10 3.40
C VAL A 115 5.84 21.19 3.76
N ARG A 116 6.92 21.36 2.99
CA ARG A 116 7.88 22.44 3.21
C ARG A 116 7.35 23.81 2.81
N ALA A 117 6.56 23.88 1.75
CA ALA A 117 5.96 25.12 1.26
C ALA A 117 4.75 25.56 2.11
N GLU A 118 4.10 24.63 2.79
CA GLU A 118 3.04 24.93 3.74
C GLU A 118 3.60 25.65 4.97
N GLU A 119 2.83 26.56 5.57
CA GLU A 119 3.21 27.27 6.79
C GLU A 119 2.49 26.70 8.00
N GLU A 120 1.19 26.42 7.84
CA GLU A 120 0.33 26.02 8.93
C GLU A 120 0.59 24.57 9.36
N ALA A 121 0.77 24.35 10.67
CA ALA A 121 1.05 23.02 11.21
C ALA A 121 -0.08 22.02 10.96
N GLU A 122 -1.35 22.43 11.10
CA GLU A 122 -2.49 21.52 10.87
C GLU A 122 -2.64 21.15 9.40
N ALA A 123 -2.43 22.10 8.49
CA ALA A 123 -2.39 21.82 7.05
C ALA A 123 -1.28 20.81 6.70
N LYS A 124 -0.07 20.94 7.27
CA LYS A 124 1.01 19.95 7.09
C LYS A 124 0.62 18.56 7.60
N VAL A 125 -0.04 18.49 8.76
CA VAL A 125 -0.53 17.23 9.33
C VAL A 125 -1.59 16.60 8.43
N ALA A 126 -2.52 17.40 7.87
CA ALA A 126 -3.53 16.94 6.93
C ALA A 126 -2.91 16.35 5.66
N LEU A 127 -1.87 17.00 5.11
CA LEU A 127 -1.11 16.48 3.96
C LEU A 127 -0.51 15.09 4.24
N TYR A 128 0.16 14.91 5.38
CA TYR A 128 0.71 13.62 5.76
C TYR A 128 -0.37 12.57 6.02
N THR A 129 -1.47 12.94 6.67
CA THR A 129 -2.59 12.03 6.97
C THR A 129 -3.24 11.51 5.69
N GLY A 130 -3.46 12.39 4.71
CA GLY A 130 -3.96 11.99 3.39
C GLY A 130 -3.03 11.02 2.68
N PHE A 131 -1.71 11.19 2.83
CA PHE A 131 -0.73 10.27 2.26
C PHE A 131 -0.65 8.94 3.02
N LEU A 132 -0.81 8.94 4.35
CA LEU A 132 -0.87 7.69 5.14
C LEU A 132 -2.02 6.79 4.70
N ARG A 133 -3.20 7.36 4.38
CA ARG A 133 -4.33 6.61 3.82
C ARG A 133 -3.96 5.93 2.50
N LYS A 134 -3.28 6.65 1.59
CA LYS A 134 -2.78 6.05 0.34
C LYS A 134 -1.77 4.94 0.58
N LEU A 135 -0.85 5.12 1.53
CA LEU A 135 0.10 4.07 1.88
C LEU A 135 -0.59 2.82 2.44
N GLN A 136 -1.69 2.98 3.18
CA GLN A 136 -2.49 1.85 3.65
C GLN A 136 -3.17 1.09 2.49
N GLU A 137 -3.67 1.80 1.48
CA GLU A 137 -4.20 1.18 0.25
C GLU A 137 -3.11 0.41 -0.51
N TYR A 138 -1.90 0.97 -0.62
CA TYR A 138 -0.76 0.25 -1.21
C TYR A 138 -0.36 -0.98 -0.40
N GLU A 139 -0.22 -0.86 0.91
CA GLU A 139 0.14 -1.95 1.80
C GLU A 139 -0.81 -3.14 1.67
N ALA A 140 -2.13 -2.89 1.61
CA ALA A 140 -3.15 -3.92 1.48
C ALA A 140 -3.11 -4.67 0.14
N SER A 141 -2.43 -4.13 -0.87
CA SER A 141 -2.40 -4.69 -2.22
C SER A 141 -1.05 -5.33 -2.61
N LEU A 142 -0.02 -5.22 -1.76
CA LEU A 142 1.30 -5.79 -2.02
C LEU A 142 1.40 -7.23 -1.52
N ALA A 143 2.25 -8.04 -2.17
CA ALA A 143 2.58 -9.37 -1.66
C ALA A 143 3.44 -9.30 -0.38
N ASP A 144 4.39 -8.37 -0.32
CA ASP A 144 5.19 -8.07 0.88
C ASP A 144 4.91 -6.64 1.36
N PRO A 145 4.23 -6.45 2.51
CA PRO A 145 3.91 -5.13 3.04
C PRO A 145 5.10 -4.43 3.70
N LYS A 146 6.18 -5.14 4.04
CA LYS A 146 7.31 -4.59 4.82
C LYS A 146 7.92 -3.31 4.23
N PRO A 147 8.14 -3.20 2.91
CA PRO A 147 8.70 -1.98 2.35
C PRO A 147 7.79 -0.76 2.55
N ILE A 148 6.47 -0.90 2.42
CA ILE A 148 5.52 0.20 2.67
C ILE A 148 5.44 0.54 4.17
N ALA A 149 5.49 -0.46 5.05
CA ALA A 149 5.49 -0.22 6.50
C ALA A 149 6.64 0.72 6.92
N SER A 150 7.82 0.58 6.30
CA SER A 150 8.94 1.49 6.54
C SER A 150 8.67 2.94 6.10
N LEU A 151 7.98 3.13 4.97
CA LEU A 151 7.56 4.46 4.51
C LEU A 151 6.50 5.05 5.45
N LYS A 152 5.53 4.24 5.92
CA LYS A 152 4.49 4.69 6.87
C LYS A 152 5.12 5.22 8.15
N LYS A 153 6.05 4.47 8.76
CA LYS A 153 6.78 4.92 9.95
C LYS A 153 7.49 6.26 9.74
N LYS A 154 8.13 6.45 8.58
CA LYS A 154 8.80 7.72 8.26
C LYS A 154 7.82 8.89 8.17
N VAL A 155 6.65 8.65 7.58
CA VAL A 155 5.58 9.65 7.46
C VAL A 155 4.95 9.96 8.81
N GLU A 156 4.69 8.95 9.64
CA GLU A 156 4.19 9.09 11.01
C GLU A 156 5.15 9.91 11.87
N GLY A 157 6.46 9.64 11.82
CA GLY A 157 7.47 10.48 12.48
C GLY A 157 7.52 11.92 11.93
N GLY A 158 7.12 12.14 10.68
CA GLY A 158 6.88 13.49 10.13
C GLY A 158 5.74 14.23 10.85
N VAL A 159 4.61 13.55 11.04
CA VAL A 159 3.43 14.08 11.77
C VAL A 159 3.81 14.42 13.22
N VAL A 160 4.50 13.51 13.90
CA VAL A 160 4.92 13.69 15.29
C VAL A 160 5.78 14.95 15.44
N ARG A 161 6.80 15.11 14.58
CA ARG A 161 7.69 16.27 14.62
C ARG A 161 6.98 17.60 14.37
N ILE A 162 6.05 17.66 13.43
CA ILE A 162 5.29 18.90 13.16
C ILE A 162 4.46 19.29 14.38
N ARG A 163 3.74 18.34 14.98
CA ARG A 163 2.90 18.61 16.15
C ARG A 163 3.72 19.07 17.35
N LEU A 164 4.84 18.40 17.61
CA LEU A 164 5.77 18.81 18.67
C LEU A 164 6.32 20.22 18.44
N ASN A 165 6.78 20.53 17.23
CA ASN A 165 7.26 21.87 16.89
C ASN A 165 6.17 22.93 17.08
N ALA A 166 4.93 22.63 16.70
CA ALA A 166 3.81 23.55 16.86
C ALA A 166 3.47 23.81 18.33
N LEU A 167 3.45 22.78 19.18
CA LEU A 167 3.22 22.90 20.62
C LEU A 167 4.34 23.70 21.30
N VAL A 168 5.60 23.40 21.00
CA VAL A 168 6.76 24.12 21.54
C VAL A 168 6.76 25.58 21.08
N ALA A 169 6.45 25.86 19.81
CA ALA A 169 6.36 27.23 19.32
C ALA A 169 5.21 28.01 20.00
N LYS A 170 4.07 27.37 20.27
CA LYS A 170 2.99 27.98 21.06
C LYS A 170 3.44 28.25 22.50
N ALA A 171 4.11 27.29 23.16
CA ALA A 171 4.58 27.44 24.53
C ALA A 171 5.55 28.63 24.67
N ARG A 172 6.53 28.74 23.76
CA ARG A 172 7.47 29.87 23.72
C ARG A 172 6.81 31.23 23.50
N ARG A 173 5.72 31.28 22.73
CA ARG A 173 4.95 32.53 22.59
C ARG A 173 4.26 32.91 23.91
N CYS A 174 3.76 31.93 24.66
CA CYS A 174 3.21 32.17 26.00
C CYS A 174 4.29 32.63 26.99
N GLU A 175 5.50 32.04 26.94
CA GLU A 175 6.65 32.54 27.72
C GLU A 175 6.96 34.01 27.40
N ALA A 176 7.03 34.35 26.11
CA ALA A 176 7.29 35.71 25.66
C ALA A 176 6.20 36.70 26.08
N SER A 177 4.95 36.23 26.26
CA SER A 177 3.84 37.03 26.81
C SER A 177 3.69 36.91 28.34
N ALA A 178 4.66 36.31 29.04
CA ALA A 178 4.66 36.06 30.48
C ALA A 178 3.51 35.18 31.03
N ASP A 179 2.82 34.42 30.16
CA ASP A 179 1.81 33.44 30.57
C ASP A 179 2.46 32.08 30.84
N MET A 180 3.11 31.97 32.00
CA MET A 180 3.88 30.79 32.39
C MET A 180 2.99 29.57 32.64
N VAL A 181 1.74 29.78 33.06
CA VAL A 181 0.77 28.69 33.29
C VAL A 181 0.41 28.04 31.96
N ALA A 182 0.09 28.83 30.93
CA ALA A 182 -0.20 28.30 29.61
C ALA A 182 1.05 27.66 28.96
N ALA A 183 2.23 28.26 29.12
CA ALA A 183 3.48 27.69 28.62
C ALA A 183 3.77 26.31 29.24
N ARG A 184 3.69 26.18 30.56
CA ARG A 184 3.89 24.92 31.28
C ARG A 184 2.90 23.85 30.83
N ARG A 185 1.63 24.22 30.65
CA ARG A 185 0.60 23.30 30.12
C ARG A 185 0.95 22.78 28.72
N LEU A 186 1.34 23.67 27.80
CA LEU A 186 1.67 23.30 26.42
C LEU A 186 2.90 22.40 26.32
N TYR A 187 3.92 22.61 27.16
CA TYR A 187 5.05 21.67 27.26
C TYR A 187 4.64 20.32 27.84
N GLY A 188 3.77 20.31 28.86
CA GLY A 188 3.19 19.09 29.40
C GLY A 188 2.42 18.29 28.34
N GLU A 189 1.61 18.97 27.52
CA GLU A 189 0.92 18.38 26.37
C GLU A 189 1.91 17.80 25.35
N ALA A 190 3.01 18.50 25.06
CA ALA A 190 4.05 18.02 24.16
C ALA A 190 4.74 16.74 24.69
N LEU A 191 5.06 16.68 25.99
CA LEU A 191 5.62 15.47 26.62
C LEU A 191 4.64 14.31 26.62
N ALA A 192 3.37 14.55 26.94
CA ALA A 192 2.33 13.54 26.91
C ALA A 192 2.17 12.96 25.50
N TYR A 193 2.15 13.84 24.48
CA TYR A 193 2.09 13.42 23.08
C TYR A 193 3.29 12.57 22.66
N LEU A 194 4.50 12.96 23.10
CA LEU A 194 5.74 12.25 22.82
C LEU A 194 5.77 10.87 23.50
N LYS A 195 5.22 10.74 24.71
CA LYS A 195 5.04 9.45 25.40
C LYS A 195 4.06 8.53 24.67
N MET A 196 2.99 9.08 24.11
CA MET A 196 1.95 8.31 23.40
C MET A 196 2.34 7.91 21.97
N LYS A 197 3.04 8.77 21.23
CA LYS A 197 3.22 8.64 19.77
C LYS A 197 4.67 8.73 19.30
N GLY A 198 5.60 9.13 20.16
CA GLY A 198 7.02 9.31 19.82
C GLY A 198 7.95 8.22 20.38
N ALA A 199 7.45 7.19 21.06
CA ALA A 199 8.28 6.21 21.74
C ALA A 199 9.30 5.50 20.82
N ASP A 200 8.94 5.31 19.55
CA ASP A 200 9.79 4.64 18.55
C ASP A 200 10.53 5.63 17.62
N ASP A 201 10.36 6.95 17.78
CA ASP A 201 11.04 7.95 16.96
C ASP A 201 12.39 8.33 17.60
N PRO A 202 13.55 8.08 16.95
CA PRO A 202 14.86 8.46 17.48
C PRO A 202 14.98 9.96 17.77
N ALA A 203 14.22 10.82 17.07
CA ALA A 203 14.19 12.25 17.34
C ALA A 203 13.49 12.59 18.66
N ALA A 204 12.65 11.70 19.19
CA ALA A 204 11.84 11.92 20.39
C ALA A 204 12.70 12.14 21.64
N THR A 205 13.85 11.48 21.76
CA THR A 205 14.78 11.69 22.90
C THR A 205 15.30 13.13 22.93
N GLY A 206 15.65 13.69 21.77
CA GLY A 206 16.12 15.08 21.68
C GLY A 206 15.01 16.10 21.94
N TYR A 207 13.77 15.82 21.53
CA TYR A 207 12.61 16.65 21.86
C TYR A 207 12.28 16.60 23.35
N ARG A 208 12.33 15.40 23.96
CA ARG A 208 12.06 15.20 25.38
C ARG A 208 13.02 16.03 26.24
N ALA A 209 14.33 15.88 26.03
CA ALA A 209 15.34 16.62 26.79
C ALA A 209 15.16 18.15 26.68
N LYS A 210 14.86 18.66 25.47
CA LYS A 210 14.58 20.09 25.26
C LYS A 210 13.36 20.57 26.02
N ILE A 211 12.25 19.81 25.98
CA ILE A 211 11.01 20.20 26.65
C ILE A 211 11.17 20.12 28.18
N GLU A 212 11.87 19.09 28.68
CA GLU A 212 12.16 18.94 30.11
C GLU A 212 13.04 20.07 30.65
N SER A 213 14.08 20.50 29.90
CA SER A 213 14.89 21.68 30.25
C SER A 213 14.03 22.94 30.36
N CYS A 214 13.18 23.20 29.35
CA CYS A 214 12.28 24.37 29.39
C CYS A 214 11.31 24.32 30.58
N LEU A 215 10.83 23.13 30.97
CA LEU A 215 9.96 22.99 32.14
C LEU A 215 10.68 23.24 33.48
N GLN A 216 11.97 22.94 33.58
CA GLN A 216 12.77 23.20 34.79
C GLN A 216 13.13 24.68 34.96
N GLU A 217 13.24 25.41 33.84
CA GLU A 217 13.56 26.85 33.81
C GLU A 217 12.32 27.74 34.03
N LEU A 218 11.11 27.18 33.94
CA LEU A 218 9.86 27.91 34.19
C LEU A 218 9.66 28.12 35.71
N PRO A 219 9.44 29.37 36.16
CA PRO A 219 9.17 29.69 37.56
C PRO A 219 7.86 29.07 38.08
#